data_AF-A0A932VRZ5-F1
#
_entry.id   AF-A0A932VRZ5-F1
#
_cell.length_a   1.000
_cell.length_b   1.000
_cell.length_c   1.000
_cell.angle_alpha   90.00
_cell.angle_beta   90.00
_cell.angle_gamma   90.00
#
_symmetry.space_group_name_H-M   'P 1'
#
loop_
_entity.id
_entity.type
_entity.pdbx_description
1 polymer ?
#
loop_
_entity_poly.entity_id
_entity_poly.type
_entity_poly.pdbx_seq_one_letter_code
_entity_poly.pdbx_strand_id
1 'polypeptide(L)'
;MFTTRYTPWIAGFILVIGLFAGILLRGRISHLLDFGSGSGVPAAAGIPAHSVVASSSVPRIAVQPVSGVASPVSPLPHTSAPLKSGFPPYSGRDPGEVRPVPEEVLLFTQDQKNQIYAAIENEGKAVKANPAFFNGWIHIGLLKKNIGDFEGARDVWEYAGVIEPLNSLSFANLGDLYWRYLHDYPRAEKNLKISIAHKPSDTATYITLADLYYYSYTEKASLAPQPLLDGLAANPGDENLMRHLGFIYERQGNFSDALVWWEKILTLHPADQKVQDIVNALKQKLGTAS
;
A
#
# COMPACT_ATOMS: atom_id res chain seq x y z
N MET A 1 51.98 -43.05 32.78
CA MET A 1 50.83 -42.72 31.91
C MET A 1 49.61 -42.54 32.80
N PHE A 2 48.73 -41.60 32.46
CA PHE A 2 47.58 -41.07 33.21
C PHE A 2 47.87 -39.87 34.13
N THR A 3 47.70 -38.69 33.55
CA THR A 3 47.28 -37.49 34.27
C THR A 3 45.85 -37.16 33.83
N THR A 4 44.94 -37.18 34.80
CA THR A 4 43.57 -36.70 34.70
C THR A 4 43.50 -35.24 35.15
N ARG A 5 42.49 -34.53 34.61
CA ARG A 5 41.76 -33.35 35.13
C ARG A 5 41.80 -32.15 34.19
N TYR A 6 40.64 -31.88 33.58
CA TYR A 6 40.23 -30.56 33.15
C TYR A 6 38.84 -30.29 33.74
N THR A 7 38.75 -29.23 34.54
CA THR A 7 37.51 -28.61 35.03
C THR A 7 37.38 -27.23 34.38
N PRO A 8 36.23 -26.84 33.81
CA PRO A 8 36.09 -25.51 33.23
C PRO A 8 35.63 -24.49 34.29
N TRP A 9 36.18 -23.28 34.18
CA TRP A 9 35.76 -22.09 34.92
C TRP A 9 34.57 -21.41 34.25
N ILE A 10 33.67 -20.91 35.08
CA ILE A 10 32.52 -20.06 34.78
C ILE A 10 32.91 -18.60 35.00
N ALA A 11 32.57 -17.72 34.05
CA ALA A 11 32.25 -16.30 34.22
C ALA A 11 31.53 -15.87 32.93
N GLY A 12 30.36 -15.24 32.86
CA GLY A 12 29.61 -14.42 33.82
C GLY A 12 29.45 -13.00 33.24
N PHE A 13 28.20 -12.51 33.12
CA PHE A 13 27.64 -11.17 32.73
C PHE A 13 26.68 -11.26 31.51
N ILE A 14 25.35 -11.38 31.67
CA ILE A 14 24.27 -10.45 32.10
C ILE A 14 23.82 -9.45 31.00
N LEU A 15 22.62 -9.77 30.45
CA LEU A 15 21.47 -8.96 29.99
C LEU A 15 21.66 -7.73 29.07
N VAL A 16 20.90 -7.66 27.96
CA VAL A 16 19.69 -6.83 27.78
C VAL A 16 18.91 -7.26 26.53
N ILE A 17 17.58 -7.20 26.66
CA ILE A 17 16.47 -7.59 25.79
C ILE A 17 16.33 -6.68 24.56
N GLY A 18 15.90 -7.25 23.42
CA GLY A 18 15.41 -6.47 22.27
C GLY A 18 15.26 -7.27 20.98
N LEU A 19 14.35 -8.26 20.95
CA LEU A 19 13.94 -8.96 19.72
C LEU A 19 12.46 -8.65 19.48
N PHE A 20 12.17 -7.74 18.54
CA PHE A 20 10.84 -7.64 17.94
C PHE A 20 10.97 -7.94 16.45
N ALA A 21 10.38 -9.07 16.09
CA ALA A 21 10.29 -9.62 14.76
C ALA A 21 9.16 -8.97 13.96
N GLY A 22 9.39 -8.84 12.66
CA GLY A 22 8.38 -8.53 11.66
C GLY A 22 7.43 -9.70 11.38
N ILE A 23 6.17 -9.32 11.15
CA ILE A 23 5.22 -9.83 10.15
C ILE A 23 4.84 -11.33 10.19
N LEU A 24 3.60 -11.62 10.64
CA LEU A 24 2.51 -12.23 9.84
C LEU A 24 1.42 -12.79 10.77
N LEU A 25 0.28 -12.09 10.83
CA LEU A 25 -0.95 -12.60 11.44
C LEU A 25 -1.57 -13.66 10.51
N ARG A 26 -1.29 -14.95 10.75
CA ARG A 26 -2.12 -16.06 10.24
C ARG A 26 -3.13 -16.43 11.30
N GLY A 27 -4.40 -16.14 11.02
CA GLY A 27 -5.53 -16.60 11.80
C GLY A 27 -5.60 -18.12 11.85
N ARG A 28 -5.63 -18.67 13.06
CA ARG A 28 -6.24 -19.97 13.37
C ARG A 28 -7.17 -19.74 14.55
N ILE A 29 -8.47 -19.64 14.26
CA ILE A 29 -9.52 -19.80 15.26
C ILE A 29 -9.76 -21.30 15.38
N SER A 30 -9.37 -21.86 16.51
CA SER A 30 -9.79 -23.19 16.95
C SER A 30 -10.50 -23.03 18.30
N HIS A 31 -11.82 -23.09 18.22
CA HIS A 31 -12.81 -23.63 19.15
C HIS A 31 -12.74 -23.34 20.66
N LEU A 32 -13.84 -22.71 21.08
CA LEU A 32 -14.41 -22.60 22.41
C LEU A 32 -14.82 -23.95 23.03
N LEU A 33 -14.67 -23.98 24.35
CA LEU A 33 -15.49 -24.64 25.38
C LEU A 33 -15.41 -26.16 25.54
N ASP A 34 -14.83 -26.50 26.70
CA ASP A 34 -14.88 -27.77 27.40
C ASP A 34 -16.20 -27.84 28.21
N PHE A 35 -17.05 -28.83 27.93
CA PHE A 35 -18.02 -29.41 28.87
C PHE A 35 -18.48 -30.79 28.37
N GLY A 36 -18.06 -31.84 29.10
CA GLY A 36 -18.93 -32.87 29.65
C GLY A 36 -19.78 -33.78 28.73
N SER A 37 -19.28 -35.02 28.55
CA SER A 37 -19.97 -36.33 28.64
C SER A 37 -21.29 -36.60 27.91
N GLY A 38 -21.31 -37.67 27.10
CA GLY A 38 -22.55 -38.41 26.81
C GLY A 38 -22.55 -39.25 25.53
N SER A 39 -22.21 -40.53 25.67
CA SER A 39 -22.52 -41.71 24.84
C SER A 39 -23.56 -41.63 23.71
N GLY A 40 -23.24 -42.26 22.56
CA GLY A 40 -24.26 -42.88 21.68
C GLY A 40 -23.97 -42.83 20.18
N VAL A 41 -23.65 -43.98 19.58
CA VAL A 41 -23.64 -44.31 18.13
C VAL A 41 -24.77 -45.37 17.92
N PRO A 42 -25.32 -45.73 16.73
CA PRO A 42 -25.10 -45.35 15.30
C PRO A 42 -26.39 -45.08 14.44
N ALA A 43 -26.21 -44.69 13.15
CA ALA A 43 -26.85 -45.23 11.91
C ALA A 43 -26.78 -44.17 10.77
N ALA A 44 -26.05 -44.36 9.66
CA ALA A 44 -26.31 -45.14 8.43
C ALA A 44 -27.13 -44.41 7.33
N ALA A 45 -26.75 -44.68 6.06
CA ALA A 45 -27.27 -44.22 4.74
C ALA A 45 -26.68 -42.90 4.19
N GLY A 46 -26.23 -42.74 2.93
CA GLY A 46 -26.17 -43.57 1.72
C GLY A 46 -25.60 -42.71 0.56
N ILE A 47 -24.86 -43.34 -0.37
CA ILE A 47 -24.18 -42.84 -1.60
C ILE A 47 -25.29 -42.46 -2.67
N PRO A 48 -25.09 -41.76 -3.84
CA PRO A 48 -23.84 -41.64 -4.61
C PRO A 48 -23.53 -40.37 -5.45
N ALA A 49 -22.33 -40.44 -6.02
CA ALA A 49 -21.73 -39.58 -7.03
C ALA A 49 -22.50 -39.56 -8.36
N HIS A 50 -22.50 -38.38 -9.02
CA HIS A 50 -22.77 -38.26 -10.45
C HIS A 50 -21.67 -37.47 -11.13
N SER A 51 -20.95 -38.16 -12.00
CA SER A 51 -20.14 -37.62 -13.09
C SER A 51 -21.05 -37.09 -14.19
N VAL A 52 -20.80 -35.86 -14.67
CA VAL A 52 -21.27 -35.41 -15.98
C VAL A 52 -20.11 -34.75 -16.72
N VAL A 53 -19.94 -35.22 -17.96
CA VAL A 53 -18.94 -34.82 -18.94
C VAL A 53 -19.56 -33.76 -19.87
N ALA A 54 -18.74 -32.77 -20.22
CA ALA A 54 -18.69 -31.95 -21.44
C ALA A 54 -19.72 -30.85 -21.76
N SER A 55 -19.12 -29.75 -22.24
CA SER A 55 -19.54 -28.89 -23.35
C SER A 55 -20.55 -27.78 -23.09
N SER A 56 -20.07 -26.53 -23.07
CA SER A 56 -20.61 -25.53 -23.99
C SER A 56 -19.57 -24.44 -24.30
N SER A 57 -19.42 -24.23 -25.60
CA SER A 57 -18.59 -23.27 -26.31
C SER A 57 -18.93 -21.82 -25.99
N VAL A 58 -17.93 -21.04 -25.58
CA VAL A 58 -17.99 -19.57 -25.61
C VAL A 58 -17.77 -19.12 -27.07
N PRO A 59 -18.65 -18.27 -27.65
CA PRO A 59 -18.41 -17.74 -28.99
C PRO A 59 -17.18 -16.81 -28.98
N ARG A 60 -16.21 -17.11 -29.86
CA ARG A 60 -15.11 -16.19 -30.19
C ARG A 60 -15.69 -14.98 -30.92
N ILE A 61 -15.60 -13.81 -30.31
CA ILE A 61 -15.75 -12.55 -31.03
C ILE A 61 -14.55 -12.41 -31.97
N ALA A 62 -14.82 -12.39 -33.27
CA ALA A 62 -13.82 -12.11 -34.30
C ALA A 62 -13.38 -10.64 -34.20
N VAL A 63 -12.17 -10.40 -33.69
CA VAL A 63 -11.53 -9.09 -33.79
C VAL A 63 -10.92 -9.01 -35.19
N GLN A 64 -11.40 -8.06 -36.01
CA GLN A 64 -10.79 -7.79 -37.30
C GLN A 64 -9.37 -7.25 -37.13
N PRO A 65 -8.43 -7.58 -38.03
CA PRO A 65 -7.07 -7.08 -37.95
C PRO A 65 -7.06 -5.58 -38.22
N VAL A 66 -6.62 -4.79 -37.25
CA VAL A 66 -6.30 -3.38 -37.44
C VAL A 66 -4.98 -3.33 -38.20
N SER A 67 -5.05 -3.16 -39.51
CA SER A 67 -3.91 -2.96 -40.39
C SER A 67 -3.28 -1.59 -40.09
N GLY A 68 -2.33 -1.57 -39.15
CA GLY A 68 -1.53 -0.39 -38.82
C GLY A 68 -0.11 -0.83 -38.51
N VAL A 69 0.80 -0.66 -39.48
CA VAL A 69 2.22 -0.98 -39.35
C VAL A 69 2.82 -0.11 -38.25
N ALA A 70 3.15 -0.71 -37.10
CA ALA A 70 3.89 -0.05 -36.04
C ALA A 70 5.32 0.22 -36.54
N SER A 71 5.66 1.49 -36.75
CA SER A 71 7.04 1.92 -36.93
C SER A 71 7.81 1.76 -35.61
N PRO A 72 9.11 1.46 -35.63
CA PRO A 72 9.89 1.30 -34.42
C PRO A 72 9.91 2.61 -33.62
N VAL A 73 9.50 2.54 -32.35
CA VAL A 73 9.62 3.66 -31.40
C VAL A 73 11.10 3.95 -31.22
N SER A 74 11.54 5.10 -31.73
CA SER A 74 12.90 5.59 -31.53
C SER A 74 13.12 5.94 -30.06
N PRO A 75 14.29 5.68 -29.47
CA PRO A 75 14.60 6.15 -28.12
C PRO A 75 14.52 7.68 -28.09
N LEU A 76 13.87 8.22 -27.06
CA LEU A 76 13.74 9.67 -26.87
C LEU A 76 15.14 10.32 -26.88
N PRO A 77 15.33 11.43 -27.61
CA PRO A 77 16.63 12.08 -27.69
C PRO A 77 17.00 12.67 -26.33
N HIS A 78 18.05 12.13 -25.71
CA HIS A 78 18.79 12.80 -24.64
C HIS A 78 19.49 14.01 -25.24
N THR A 79 18.80 15.16 -25.30
CA THR A 79 19.45 16.42 -25.65
C THR A 79 20.27 16.89 -24.46
N SER A 80 21.58 16.78 -24.62
CA SER A 80 22.63 17.23 -23.71
C SER A 80 22.83 18.74 -23.81
N ALA A 81 21.93 19.51 -23.20
CA ALA A 81 22.24 20.88 -22.82
C ALA A 81 22.55 20.89 -21.31
N PRO A 82 23.74 21.32 -20.87
CA PRO A 82 24.00 21.50 -19.45
C PRO A 82 23.23 22.74 -19.00
N LEU A 83 22.01 22.55 -18.53
CA LEU A 83 21.32 23.56 -17.74
C LEU A 83 22.17 23.74 -16.47
N LYS A 84 22.79 24.91 -16.33
CA LYS A 84 23.23 25.39 -15.01
C LYS A 84 21.97 25.42 -14.14
N SER A 85 21.69 24.34 -13.44
CA SER A 85 20.46 24.23 -12.68
C SER A 85 20.56 25.19 -11.50
N GLY A 86 19.63 26.14 -11.42
CA GLY A 86 19.44 26.98 -10.23
C GLY A 86 18.89 26.20 -9.02
N PHE A 87 18.89 24.86 -9.08
CA PHE A 87 18.47 24.00 -7.99
C PHE A 87 19.65 23.78 -7.04
N PRO A 88 19.39 23.64 -5.73
CA PRO A 88 20.45 23.23 -4.81
C PRO A 88 21.01 21.86 -5.23
N PRO A 89 22.29 21.59 -4.94
CA PRO A 89 22.88 20.29 -5.24
C PRO A 89 22.18 19.20 -4.42
N TYR A 90 22.00 18.03 -5.04
CA TYR A 90 21.55 16.84 -4.33
C TYR A 90 22.54 16.47 -3.23
N SER A 91 22.04 16.23 -2.00
CA SER A 91 22.86 15.96 -0.82
C SER A 91 22.55 14.62 -0.14
N GLY A 92 21.65 13.81 -0.70
CA GLY A 92 21.32 12.48 -0.17
C GLY A 92 22.35 11.42 -0.53
N ARG A 93 22.06 10.15 -0.19
CA ARG A 93 22.90 9.01 -0.59
C ARG A 93 23.00 8.88 -2.11
N ASP A 94 24.07 8.26 -2.61
CA ASP A 94 24.26 8.09 -4.05
C ASP A 94 22.99 7.48 -4.70
N PRO A 95 22.34 8.18 -5.67
CA PRO A 95 21.11 7.70 -6.27
C PRO A 95 21.28 6.36 -7.01
N GLY A 96 22.50 6.01 -7.42
CA GLY A 96 22.82 4.72 -8.03
C GLY A 96 23.25 3.64 -7.04
N GLU A 97 23.34 3.92 -5.73
CA GLU A 97 23.67 2.91 -4.73
C GLU A 97 22.54 1.87 -4.60
N VAL A 98 22.90 0.59 -4.63
CA VAL A 98 21.97 -0.52 -4.46
C VAL A 98 22.15 -1.10 -3.05
N ARG A 99 21.12 -0.94 -2.20
CA ARG A 99 21.13 -1.40 -0.80
C ARG A 99 19.84 -2.13 -0.44
N PRO A 100 19.64 -3.36 -0.94
CA PRO A 100 18.39 -4.09 -0.74
C PRO A 100 18.26 -4.58 0.71
N VAL A 101 17.03 -4.56 1.23
CA VAL A 101 16.66 -5.32 2.42
C VAL A 101 16.39 -6.77 1.98
N PRO A 102 17.11 -7.78 2.52
CA PRO A 102 17.01 -9.16 2.04
C PRO A 102 15.57 -9.70 2.04
N GLU A 103 14.78 -9.35 3.06
CA GLU A 103 13.39 -9.79 3.23
C GLU A 103 12.45 -9.22 2.15
N GLU A 104 12.65 -7.95 1.78
CA GLU A 104 11.82 -7.25 0.79
C GLU A 104 12.04 -7.79 -0.63
N VAL A 105 13.18 -8.41 -0.90
CA VAL A 105 13.52 -8.96 -2.21
C VAL A 105 13.39 -10.48 -2.28
N LEU A 106 12.82 -11.14 -1.26
CA LEU A 106 12.70 -12.61 -1.23
C LEU A 106 11.84 -13.16 -2.38
N LEU A 107 10.82 -12.42 -2.80
CA LEU A 107 9.88 -12.85 -3.84
C LEU A 107 10.39 -12.58 -5.27
N PHE A 108 11.48 -11.83 -5.41
CA PHE A 108 12.08 -11.59 -6.72
C PHE A 108 13.00 -12.73 -7.12
N THR A 109 12.90 -13.14 -8.38
CA THR A 109 13.89 -14.03 -9.00
C THR A 109 15.25 -13.31 -9.09
N GLN A 110 16.32 -14.08 -9.27
CA GLN A 110 17.65 -13.49 -9.44
C GLN A 110 17.71 -12.55 -10.65
N ASP A 111 17.05 -12.91 -11.76
CA ASP A 111 16.99 -12.07 -12.95
C ASP A 111 16.24 -10.76 -12.71
N GLN A 112 15.13 -10.80 -11.96
CA GLN A 112 14.41 -9.59 -11.56
C GLN A 112 15.27 -8.68 -10.68
N LYS A 113 16.00 -9.25 -9.71
CA LYS A 113 16.94 -8.49 -8.88
C LYS A 113 18.01 -7.82 -9.75
N ASN A 114 18.62 -8.57 -10.65
CA ASN A 114 19.64 -8.05 -11.55
C ASN A 114 19.10 -6.90 -12.43
N GLN A 115 17.88 -7.03 -12.94
CA GLN A 115 17.22 -5.96 -13.72
C GLN A 115 16.95 -4.70 -12.88
N ILE A 116 16.43 -4.87 -11.66
CA ILE A 116 16.15 -3.74 -10.76
C ILE A 116 17.46 -3.03 -10.37
N TYR A 117 18.51 -3.79 -10.02
CA TYR A 117 19.79 -3.22 -9.61
C TYR A 117 20.47 -2.47 -10.76
N ALA A 118 20.48 -3.07 -11.96
CA ALA A 118 20.98 -2.40 -13.16
C ALA A 118 20.18 -1.12 -13.50
N ALA A 119 18.86 -1.14 -13.29
CA ALA A 119 18.02 0.05 -13.49
C ALA A 119 18.38 1.17 -12.49
N ILE A 120 18.56 0.84 -11.19
CA ILE A 120 18.99 1.81 -10.16
C ILE A 120 20.34 2.43 -10.54
N GLU A 121 21.32 1.62 -10.95
CA GLU A 121 22.64 2.13 -11.35
C GLU A 121 22.57 3.04 -12.58
N ASN A 122 21.82 2.63 -13.61
CA ASN A 122 21.72 3.38 -14.87
C ASN A 122 20.98 4.70 -14.68
N GLU A 123 19.88 4.70 -13.94
CA GLU A 123 19.14 5.92 -13.64
C GLU A 123 19.90 6.81 -12.68
N GLY A 124 20.63 6.24 -11.71
CA GLY A 124 21.56 6.97 -10.85
C GLY A 124 22.59 7.77 -11.65
N LYS A 125 23.12 7.20 -12.73
CA LYS A 125 23.99 7.94 -13.68
C LYS A 125 23.22 9.04 -14.42
N ALA A 126 21.99 8.76 -14.87
CA ALA A 126 21.17 9.71 -15.60
C ALA A 126 20.82 10.95 -14.76
N VAL A 127 20.40 10.78 -13.51
CA VAL A 127 20.05 11.90 -12.63
C VAL A 127 21.27 12.68 -12.13
N LYS A 128 22.44 12.05 -12.04
CA LYS A 128 23.71 12.76 -11.80
C LYS A 128 24.10 13.63 -12.99
N ALA A 129 23.89 13.13 -14.22
CA ALA A 129 24.18 13.86 -15.44
C ALA A 129 23.17 14.99 -15.69
N ASN A 130 21.91 14.80 -15.28
CA ASN A 130 20.85 15.79 -15.37
C ASN A 130 20.03 15.82 -14.07
N PRO A 131 20.44 16.62 -13.06
CA PRO A 131 19.70 16.73 -11.80
C PRO A 131 18.28 17.30 -11.94
N ALA A 132 17.96 17.98 -13.05
CA ALA A 132 16.60 18.47 -13.32
C ALA A 132 15.66 17.38 -13.88
N PHE A 133 16.13 16.13 -14.07
CA PHE A 133 15.33 15.05 -14.63
C PHE A 133 14.34 14.45 -13.61
N PHE A 134 13.21 15.11 -13.40
CA PHE A 134 12.20 14.74 -12.41
C PHE A 134 11.75 13.28 -12.50
N ASN A 135 11.38 12.81 -13.70
CA ASN A 135 10.91 11.42 -13.88
C ASN A 135 11.98 10.38 -13.47
N GLY A 136 13.28 10.70 -13.64
CA GLY A 136 14.36 9.84 -13.19
C GLY A 136 14.40 9.74 -11.66
N TRP A 137 14.29 10.87 -10.95
CA TRP A 137 14.23 10.85 -9.48
C TRP A 137 13.01 10.12 -8.94
N ILE A 138 11.85 10.28 -9.59
CA ILE A 138 10.63 9.54 -9.24
C ILE A 138 10.83 8.03 -9.41
N HIS A 139 11.37 7.60 -10.55
CA HIS A 139 11.49 6.17 -10.85
C HIS A 139 12.57 5.48 -10.01
N ILE A 140 13.73 6.12 -9.79
CA ILE A 140 14.75 5.62 -8.84
C ILE A 140 14.15 5.41 -7.45
N GLY A 141 13.34 6.36 -6.96
CA GLY A 141 12.72 6.23 -5.64
C GLY A 141 11.76 5.05 -5.57
N LEU A 142 11.01 4.76 -6.65
CA LEU A 142 10.14 3.58 -6.72
C LEU A 142 10.97 2.28 -6.70
N LEU A 143 12.04 2.21 -7.49
CA LEU A 143 12.94 1.05 -7.52
C LEU A 143 13.60 0.82 -6.16
N LYS A 144 14.08 1.89 -5.52
CA LYS A 144 14.65 1.83 -4.16
C LYS A 144 13.62 1.38 -3.14
N LYS A 145 12.38 1.91 -3.17
CA LYS A 145 11.29 1.43 -2.31
C LYS A 145 11.03 -0.06 -2.49
N ASN A 146 10.98 -0.54 -3.75
CA ASN A 146 10.69 -1.94 -4.06
C ASN A 146 11.74 -2.92 -3.53
N ILE A 147 12.98 -2.48 -3.34
CA ILE A 147 14.04 -3.32 -2.76
C ILE A 147 14.22 -3.11 -1.26
N GLY A 148 13.35 -2.33 -0.62
CA GLY A 148 13.44 -2.01 0.80
C GLY A 148 14.41 -0.88 1.16
N ASP A 149 15.01 -0.21 0.16
CA ASP A 149 15.92 0.92 0.40
C ASP A 149 15.14 2.21 0.70
N PHE A 150 14.36 2.20 1.79
CA PHE A 150 13.41 3.27 2.11
C PHE A 150 14.08 4.61 2.38
N GLU A 151 15.26 4.63 3.02
CA GLU A 151 16.01 5.87 3.21
C GLU A 151 16.47 6.46 1.87
N GLY A 152 16.84 5.62 0.91
CA GLY A 152 17.30 6.05 -0.40
C GLY A 152 16.14 6.53 -1.26
N ALA A 153 14.98 5.88 -1.14
CA ALA A 153 13.73 6.34 -1.76
C ALA A 153 13.30 7.70 -1.22
N ARG A 154 13.43 7.91 0.11
CA ARG A 154 13.18 9.22 0.74
C ARG A 154 14.10 10.28 0.14
N ASP A 155 15.41 10.05 0.15
CA ASP A 155 16.40 11.04 -0.30
C ASP A 155 16.14 11.52 -1.74
N VAL A 156 15.87 10.59 -2.67
CA VAL A 156 15.62 10.93 -4.07
C VAL A 156 14.26 11.61 -4.30
N TRP A 157 13.21 11.23 -3.55
CA TRP A 157 11.90 11.87 -3.66
C TRP A 157 11.84 13.23 -2.97
N GLU A 158 12.60 13.45 -1.89
CA GLU A 158 12.78 14.78 -1.30
C GLU A 158 13.43 15.73 -2.32
N TYR A 159 14.45 15.27 -3.05
CA TYR A 159 15.03 16.06 -4.13
C TYR A 159 14.07 16.27 -5.30
N ALA A 160 13.26 15.27 -5.65
CA ALA A 160 12.20 15.43 -6.65
C ALA A 160 11.20 16.54 -6.28
N GLY A 161 10.86 16.70 -5.00
CA GLY A 161 10.05 17.81 -4.49
C GLY A 161 10.76 19.17 -4.51
N VAL A 162 12.09 19.21 -4.50
CA VAL A 162 12.87 20.45 -4.64
C VAL A 162 12.88 20.94 -6.09
N ILE A 163 13.02 20.03 -7.05
CA ILE A 163 13.08 20.38 -8.48
C ILE A 163 11.69 20.72 -9.05
N GLU A 164 10.63 20.05 -8.58
CA GLU A 164 9.25 20.32 -8.98
C GLU A 164 8.34 20.49 -7.75
N PRO A 165 8.41 21.64 -7.06
CA PRO A 165 7.70 21.86 -5.80
C PRO A 165 6.17 21.94 -5.93
N LEU A 166 5.64 22.11 -7.14
CA LEU A 166 4.19 22.14 -7.41
C LEU A 166 3.66 20.80 -7.95
N ASN A 167 4.53 19.80 -8.17
CA ASN A 167 4.12 18.49 -8.62
C ASN A 167 3.76 17.63 -7.41
N SER A 168 2.54 17.10 -7.37
CA SER A 168 2.04 16.36 -6.21
C SER A 168 2.70 14.98 -6.03
N LEU A 169 3.28 14.40 -7.09
CA LEU A 169 3.65 12.98 -7.12
C LEU A 169 4.73 12.59 -6.12
N SER A 170 5.80 13.39 -5.99
CA SER A 170 6.87 13.12 -5.02
C SER A 170 6.35 13.19 -3.59
N PHE A 171 5.46 14.14 -3.30
CA PHE A 171 4.85 14.29 -1.97
C PHE A 171 3.86 13.15 -1.66
N ALA A 172 3.08 12.67 -2.63
CA ALA A 172 2.24 11.48 -2.43
C ALA A 172 3.10 10.24 -2.10
N ASN A 173 4.19 10.05 -2.85
CA ASN A 173 5.13 8.96 -2.64
C ASN A 173 5.85 9.05 -1.28
N LEU A 174 6.29 10.25 -0.88
CA LEU A 174 6.87 10.49 0.45
C LEU A 174 5.85 10.24 1.56
N GLY A 175 4.60 10.64 1.36
CA GLY A 175 3.50 10.38 2.29
C GLY A 175 3.32 8.87 2.55
N ASP A 176 3.21 8.08 1.49
CA ASP A 176 3.14 6.61 1.56
C ASP A 176 4.39 6.00 2.21
N LEU A 177 5.57 6.47 1.82
CA LEU A 177 6.85 5.98 2.34
C LEU A 177 6.98 6.21 3.85
N TYR A 178 6.69 7.43 4.30
CA TYR A 178 6.75 7.80 5.69
C TYR A 178 5.70 7.05 6.52
N TRP A 179 4.51 6.78 5.96
CA TRP A 179 3.48 6.03 6.67
C TRP A 179 3.81 4.53 6.77
N ARG A 180 4.00 3.87 5.64
CA ARG A 180 3.99 2.39 5.57
C ARG A 180 5.32 1.75 5.92
N TYR A 181 6.43 2.46 5.76
CA TYR A 181 7.77 1.87 5.87
C TYR A 181 8.67 2.54 6.90
N LEU A 182 8.66 3.87 6.98
CA LEU A 182 9.47 4.61 7.96
C LEU A 182 8.73 4.91 9.27
N HIS A 183 7.41 4.73 9.28
CA HIS A 183 6.52 4.96 10.43
C HIS A 183 6.65 6.36 11.08
N ASP A 184 6.94 7.37 10.27
CA ASP A 184 6.95 8.78 10.68
C ASP A 184 5.64 9.45 10.27
N TYR A 185 4.62 9.29 11.11
CA TYR A 185 3.27 9.76 10.80
C TYR A 185 3.14 11.28 10.64
N PRO A 186 3.84 12.13 11.42
CA PRO A 186 3.85 13.58 11.19
C PRO A 186 4.40 13.96 9.82
N ARG A 187 5.52 13.35 9.37
CA ARG A 187 6.04 13.60 8.01
C ARG A 187 5.15 13.01 6.93
N ALA A 188 4.51 11.87 7.17
CA ALA A 188 3.54 11.29 6.24
C ALA A 188 2.37 12.25 6.01
N GLU A 189 1.73 12.72 7.08
CA GLU A 189 0.62 13.68 7.02
C GLU A 189 1.03 14.96 6.28
N LYS A 190 2.19 15.53 6.62
CA LYS A 190 2.70 16.75 5.98
C LYS A 190 2.78 16.57 4.47
N ASN A 191 3.40 15.49 3.99
CA ASN A 191 3.58 15.24 2.57
C ASN A 191 2.25 14.93 1.85
N LEU A 192 1.35 14.16 2.46
CA LEU A 192 0.02 13.90 1.89
C LEU A 192 -0.79 15.19 1.75
N LYS A 193 -0.72 16.10 2.74
CA LYS A 193 -1.39 17.41 2.66
C LYS A 193 -0.80 18.31 1.57
N ILE A 194 0.51 18.29 1.37
CA ILE A 194 1.15 19.01 0.26
C ILE A 194 0.68 18.44 -1.09
N SER A 195 0.64 17.11 -1.23
CA SER A 195 0.12 16.45 -2.43
C SER A 195 -1.32 16.87 -2.74
N ILE A 196 -2.21 16.82 -1.73
CA ILE A 196 -3.62 17.27 -1.83
C ILE A 196 -3.70 18.72 -2.28
N ALA A 197 -2.90 19.61 -1.71
CA ALA A 197 -2.91 21.03 -2.05
C ALA A 197 -2.50 21.27 -3.53
N HIS A 198 -1.60 20.45 -4.07
CA HIS A 198 -1.12 20.56 -5.45
C HIS A 198 -2.00 19.83 -6.47
N LYS A 199 -2.71 18.78 -6.05
CA LYS A 199 -3.63 18.02 -6.91
C LYS A 199 -4.90 17.62 -6.14
N PRO A 200 -5.83 18.56 -5.91
CA PRO A 200 -7.05 18.31 -5.15
C PRO A 200 -8.01 17.33 -5.83
N SER A 201 -7.79 17.01 -7.11
CA SER A 201 -8.56 16.01 -7.85
C SER A 201 -8.10 14.57 -7.64
N ASP A 202 -6.99 14.35 -6.91
CA ASP A 202 -6.46 13.03 -6.64
C ASP A 202 -7.10 12.41 -5.39
N THR A 203 -8.23 11.73 -5.59
CA THR A 203 -9.02 11.12 -4.52
C THR A 203 -8.25 10.05 -3.73
N ALA A 204 -7.26 9.40 -4.35
CA ALA A 204 -6.43 8.39 -3.70
C ALA A 204 -5.57 8.97 -2.56
N THR A 205 -5.09 10.21 -2.69
CA THR A 205 -4.30 10.85 -1.62
C THR A 205 -5.16 11.17 -0.40
N TYR A 206 -6.43 11.55 -0.57
CA TYR A 206 -7.36 11.74 0.55
C TYR A 206 -7.66 10.44 1.29
N ILE A 207 -7.88 9.34 0.55
CA ILE A 207 -8.05 7.99 1.12
C ILE A 207 -6.82 7.60 1.93
N THR A 208 -5.63 7.81 1.36
CA THR A 208 -4.35 7.51 2.03
C THR A 208 -4.20 8.29 3.34
N LEU A 209 -4.60 9.56 3.37
CA LEU A 209 -4.55 10.38 4.59
C LEU A 209 -5.58 9.92 5.64
N ALA A 210 -6.79 9.57 5.22
CA ALA A 210 -7.81 9.01 6.09
C ALA A 210 -7.37 7.68 6.72
N ASP A 211 -6.78 6.80 5.91
CA ASP A 211 -6.26 5.52 6.36
C ASP A 211 -5.06 5.70 7.31
N LEU A 212 -4.16 6.65 7.04
CA LEU A 212 -3.09 7.00 7.96
C LEU A 212 -3.66 7.38 9.34
N TYR A 213 -4.66 8.27 9.38
CA TYR A 213 -5.30 8.67 10.64
C TYR A 213 -5.98 7.50 11.33
N TYR A 214 -6.73 6.68 10.59
CA TYR A 214 -7.51 5.60 11.16
C TYR A 214 -6.64 4.44 11.67
N TYR A 215 -5.66 3.99 10.88
CA TYR A 215 -4.93 2.76 11.16
C TYR A 215 -3.64 2.94 11.97
N SER A 216 -2.99 4.10 11.88
CA SER A 216 -1.60 4.23 12.38
C SER A 216 -1.36 5.47 13.22
N TYR A 217 -1.97 6.61 12.87
CA TYR A 217 -1.82 7.84 13.61
C TYR A 217 -2.92 7.99 14.67
N THR A 218 -2.85 7.15 15.71
CA THR A 218 -3.91 6.97 16.73
C THR A 218 -4.40 8.27 17.38
N GLU A 219 -3.53 9.24 17.59
CA GLU A 219 -3.87 10.58 18.11
C GLU A 219 -4.89 11.34 17.23
N LYS A 220 -4.95 10.98 15.94
CA LYS A 220 -5.84 11.58 14.93
C LYS A 220 -6.92 10.62 14.44
N ALA A 221 -7.10 9.45 15.07
CA ALA A 221 -8.05 8.44 14.61
C ALA A 221 -9.50 8.98 14.49
N SER A 222 -9.93 9.86 15.38
CA SER A 222 -11.24 10.51 15.31
C SER A 222 -11.39 11.48 14.13
N LEU A 223 -10.29 11.97 13.56
CA LEU A 223 -10.26 12.87 12.41
C LEU A 223 -10.24 12.13 11.06
N ALA A 224 -10.17 10.79 11.05
CA ALA A 224 -10.11 10.00 9.83
C ALA A 224 -11.23 10.29 8.80
N PRO A 225 -12.48 10.62 9.18
CA PRO A 225 -13.51 11.04 8.22
C PRO A 225 -13.18 12.34 7.49
N GLN A 226 -12.42 13.26 8.10
CA GLN A 226 -12.25 14.62 7.60
C GLN A 226 -11.55 14.70 6.24
N PRO A 227 -10.41 14.00 5.99
CA PRO A 227 -9.81 13.98 4.65
C PRO A 227 -10.77 13.49 3.57
N LEU A 228 -11.65 12.53 3.85
CA LEU A 228 -12.61 12.02 2.87
C LEU A 228 -13.71 13.05 2.58
N LEU A 229 -14.18 13.76 3.61
CA LEU A 229 -15.12 14.87 3.46
C LEU A 229 -14.51 16.01 2.63
N ASP A 230 -13.26 16.39 2.90
CA ASP A 230 -12.53 17.40 2.13
C ASP A 230 -12.37 16.94 0.66
N GLY A 231 -12.04 15.66 0.46
CA GLY A 231 -11.94 15.05 -0.86
C GLY A 231 -13.26 15.09 -1.64
N LEU A 232 -14.40 14.86 -0.98
CA LEU A 232 -15.73 14.94 -1.58
C LEU A 232 -16.16 16.38 -1.88
N ALA A 233 -15.70 17.36 -1.10
CA ALA A 233 -15.91 18.76 -1.41
C ALA A 233 -15.15 19.17 -2.69
N ALA A 234 -13.93 18.66 -2.87
CA ALA A 234 -13.13 18.88 -4.08
C ALA A 234 -13.59 18.02 -5.27
N ASN A 235 -14.17 16.84 -5.02
CA ASN A 235 -14.58 15.86 -6.02
C ASN A 235 -16.03 15.39 -5.76
N PRO A 236 -17.03 16.25 -6.01
CA PRO A 236 -18.41 15.92 -5.73
C PRO A 236 -18.87 14.69 -6.51
N GLY A 237 -19.46 13.72 -5.82
CA GLY A 237 -19.97 12.51 -6.45
C GLY A 237 -18.97 11.36 -6.58
N ASP A 238 -17.74 11.49 -6.08
CA ASP A 238 -16.79 10.38 -6.08
C ASP A 238 -17.26 9.26 -5.14
N GLU A 239 -17.68 8.15 -5.75
CA GLU A 239 -18.23 6.99 -5.03
C GLU A 239 -17.18 6.30 -4.16
N ASN A 240 -15.90 6.29 -4.57
CA ASN A 240 -14.84 5.63 -3.81
C ASN A 240 -14.62 6.33 -2.46
N LEU A 241 -14.64 7.66 -2.45
CA LEU A 241 -14.60 8.46 -1.23
C LEU A 241 -15.84 8.22 -0.35
N MET A 242 -17.04 8.15 -0.93
CA MET A 242 -18.26 7.85 -0.17
C MET A 242 -18.20 6.47 0.49
N ARG A 243 -17.70 5.45 -0.24
CA ARG A 243 -17.55 4.09 0.29
C ARG A 243 -16.54 4.02 1.42
N HIS A 244 -15.38 4.68 1.27
CA HIS A 244 -14.39 4.75 2.35
C HIS A 244 -14.96 5.48 3.57
N LEU A 245 -15.72 6.55 3.36
CA LEU A 245 -16.29 7.33 4.45
C LEU A 245 -17.36 6.55 5.21
N GLY A 246 -18.25 5.86 4.50
CA GLY A 246 -19.19 4.91 5.08
C GLY A 246 -18.48 3.86 5.93
N PHE A 247 -17.46 3.20 5.35
CA PHE A 247 -16.66 2.20 6.06
C PHE A 247 -15.98 2.75 7.32
N ILE A 248 -15.33 3.92 7.26
CA ILE A 248 -14.65 4.52 8.43
C ILE A 248 -15.67 4.85 9.53
N TYR A 249 -16.83 5.41 9.19
CA TYR A 249 -17.88 5.67 10.17
C TYR A 249 -18.41 4.39 10.82
N GLU A 250 -18.64 3.33 10.05
CA GLU A 250 -19.07 2.03 10.60
C GLU A 250 -18.05 1.49 11.60
N ARG A 251 -16.76 1.56 11.23
CA ARG A 251 -15.65 1.10 12.06
C ARG A 251 -15.51 1.89 13.36
N GLN A 252 -15.81 3.18 13.33
CA GLN A 252 -15.83 4.05 14.50
C GLN A 252 -17.11 3.90 15.34
N GLY A 253 -18.09 3.11 14.88
CA GLY A 253 -19.38 2.94 15.54
C GLY A 253 -20.39 4.06 15.29
N ASN A 254 -20.06 5.01 14.40
CA ASN A 254 -20.93 6.12 14.00
C ASN A 254 -21.93 5.64 12.94
N PHE A 255 -22.79 4.69 13.31
CA PHE A 255 -23.69 4.00 12.37
C PHE A 255 -24.68 4.93 11.68
N SER A 256 -25.12 6.01 12.33
CA SER A 256 -26.00 7.01 11.73
C SER A 256 -25.34 7.75 10.57
N ASP A 257 -24.08 8.20 10.74
CA ASP A 257 -23.34 8.88 9.68
C ASP A 257 -22.96 7.93 8.55
N ALA A 258 -22.56 6.69 8.89
CA ALA A 258 -22.32 5.64 7.91
C ALA A 258 -23.54 5.42 7.01
N LEU A 259 -24.73 5.29 7.62
CA LEU A 259 -25.97 5.07 6.90
C LEU A 259 -26.24 6.18 5.87
N VAL A 260 -26.02 7.44 6.23
CA VAL A 260 -26.19 8.59 5.31
C VAL A 260 -25.32 8.42 4.06
N TRP A 261 -24.06 8.03 4.21
CA TRP A 261 -23.15 7.87 3.07
C TRP A 261 -23.45 6.65 2.21
N TRP A 262 -23.86 5.54 2.82
CA TRP A 262 -24.31 4.36 2.08
C TRP A 262 -25.61 4.60 1.33
N GLU A 263 -26.57 5.33 1.90
CA GLU A 263 -27.80 5.70 1.20
C GLU A 263 -27.54 6.64 0.02
N LYS A 264 -26.59 7.57 0.12
CA LYS A 264 -26.15 8.39 -1.02
C LYS A 264 -25.66 7.51 -2.18
N ILE A 265 -24.91 6.44 -1.91
CA ILE A 265 -24.47 5.50 -2.96
C ILE A 265 -25.68 4.80 -3.60
N LEU A 266 -26.70 4.41 -2.83
CA LEU A 266 -27.94 3.84 -3.40
C LEU A 266 -28.74 4.82 -4.24
N THR A 267 -28.63 6.13 -4.02
CA THR A 267 -29.26 7.11 -4.93
C THR A 267 -28.62 7.10 -6.32
N LEU A 268 -27.32 6.81 -6.40
CA LEU A 268 -26.56 6.71 -7.65
C LEU A 268 -26.71 5.32 -8.30
N HIS A 269 -26.69 4.28 -7.46
CA HIS A 269 -26.72 2.88 -7.88
C HIS A 269 -27.77 2.09 -7.08
N PRO A 270 -29.08 2.25 -7.40
CA PRO A 270 -30.16 1.62 -6.64
C PRO A 270 -30.11 0.09 -6.64
N ALA A 271 -29.47 -0.52 -7.65
CA ALA A 271 -29.36 -1.97 -7.80
C ALA A 271 -28.09 -2.57 -7.15
N ASP A 272 -27.27 -1.79 -6.44
CA ASP A 272 -26.11 -2.33 -5.73
C ASP A 272 -26.55 -3.14 -4.51
N GLN A 273 -26.68 -4.46 -4.70
CA GLN A 273 -27.11 -5.38 -3.65
C GLN A 273 -26.20 -5.34 -2.43
N LYS A 274 -24.88 -5.17 -2.61
CA LYS A 274 -23.94 -5.15 -1.47
C LYS A 274 -24.21 -3.94 -0.59
N VAL A 275 -24.48 -2.78 -1.19
CA VAL A 275 -24.79 -1.56 -0.45
C VAL A 275 -26.18 -1.65 0.19
N GLN A 276 -27.17 -2.25 -0.48
CA GLN A 276 -28.48 -2.50 0.12
C GLN A 276 -28.36 -3.36 1.40
N ASP A 277 -27.56 -4.43 1.35
CA ASP A 277 -27.35 -5.31 2.50
C ASP A 277 -26.70 -4.54 3.68
N ILE A 278 -25.71 -3.68 3.40
CA ILE A 278 -25.08 -2.81 4.40
C ILE A 278 -26.11 -1.84 5.01
N VAL A 279 -26.88 -1.14 4.18
CA VAL A 279 -27.91 -0.19 4.64
C VAL A 279 -28.95 -0.87 5.53
N ASN A 280 -29.42 -2.07 5.14
CA ASN A 280 -30.37 -2.85 5.92
C ASN A 280 -29.79 -3.26 7.29
N ALA A 281 -28.54 -3.73 7.31
CA ALA A 281 -27.85 -4.10 8.55
C ALA A 281 -27.66 -2.91 9.50
N LEU A 282 -27.33 -1.72 8.96
CA LEU A 282 -27.19 -0.50 9.75
C LEU A 282 -28.54 -0.02 10.32
N LYS A 283 -29.61 -0.05 9.52
CA LYS A 283 -30.97 0.27 9.99
C LYS A 283 -31.42 -0.65 11.12
N GLN A 284 -31.15 -1.95 11.01
CA GLN A 284 -31.46 -2.91 12.07
C GLN A 284 -30.71 -2.57 13.36
N LYS A 285 -29.38 -2.33 13.29
CA LYS A 285 -28.57 -1.96 14.46
C LYS A 285 -29.09 -0.70 15.16
N LEU A 286 -29.47 0.33 14.39
CA LEU A 286 -30.02 1.58 14.93
C LEU A 286 -31.41 1.39 15.54
N GLY A 287 -32.26 0.55 14.97
CA GLY A 287 -33.60 0.25 15.50
C GLY A 287 -33.61 -0.62 16.75
N THR A 288 -32.57 -1.42 16.99
CA THR A 288 -32.43 -2.26 18.20
C THR A 288 -31.85 -1.52 19.42
N ALA A 289 -31.44 -0.25 19.27
CA ALA A 289 -30.78 0.54 20.32
C ALA A 289 -31.75 1.40 21.16
N SER A 290 -33.06 1.17 21.03
CA SER A 290 -34.17 1.85 21.73
C SER A 290 -34.83 0.92 22.74
#